data_AF-A0A2H9SHQ6-F1
#
_entry.id   AF-A0A2H9SHQ6-F1
#
_cell.length_a   1.000
_cell.length_b   1.000
_cell.length_c   1.000
_cell.angle_alpha   90.00
_cell.angle_beta   90.00
_cell.angle_gamma   90.00
#
_symmetry.space_group_name_H-M   'P 1'
#
loop_
_entity.id
_entity.type
_entity.pdbx_description
1 polymer ?
#
loop_
_entity_poly.entity_id
_entity_poly.type
_entity_poly.pdbx_seq_one_letter_code
_entity_poly.pdbx_strand_id
1 'polypeptide(L)' 'MSYSLWRSVLKPLYKEMTKHVLESGNIFADETPIDMLAPGKGKVEQAYMWVFGRRQILKSSLQNL' A
#
# COMPACT_ATOMS: atom_id res chain seq x y z
N MET A 1 -11.75 -22.75 6.24
CA MET A 1 -11.38 -21.95 5.05
C MET A 1 -9.87 -21.69 5.10
N SER A 2 -9.09 -22.17 4.12
CA SER A 2 -7.62 -22.10 4.21
C SER A 2 -7.09 -20.70 3.89
N TYR A 3 -6.28 -20.12 4.79
CA TYR A 3 -5.64 -18.82 4.57
C TYR A 3 -4.58 -18.84 3.44
N SER A 4 -4.24 -20.00 2.89
CA SER A 4 -3.26 -20.12 1.80
C SER A 4 -3.77 -19.61 0.45
N LEU A 5 -5.07 -19.76 0.18
CA LEU A 5 -5.66 -19.50 -1.14
C LEU A 5 -5.80 -18.00 -1.44
N TRP A 6 -6.21 -17.19 -0.46
CA TRP A 6 -6.31 -15.74 -0.65
C TRP A 6 -4.93 -15.09 -0.74
N ARG A 7 -3.93 -15.62 -0.02
CA ARG A 7 -2.54 -15.17 -0.11
C ARG A 7 -1.98 -15.35 -1.52
N SER A 8 -2.29 -16.46 -2.19
CA SER A 8 -1.82 -16.69 -3.56
C SER A 8 -2.48 -15.77 -4.58
N VAL A 9 -3.74 -15.39 -4.37
CA VAL A 9 -4.47 -14.48 -5.28
C VAL A 9 -4.03 -13.02 -5.13
N LEU A 10 -3.74 -12.57 -3.90
CA LEU A 10 -3.33 -11.18 -3.67
C LEU A 10 -1.83 -10.93 -3.90
N LYS A 11 -1.00 -11.97 -3.86
CA LYS A 11 0.46 -11.85 -3.99
C LYS A 11 0.92 -11.21 -5.32
N PRO A 12 0.33 -11.54 -6.49
CA PRO A 12 0.67 -10.86 -7.74
C PRO A 12 0.35 -9.36 -7.72
N LEU A 13 -0.84 -8.98 -7.25
CA LEU A 13 -1.24 -7.58 -7.15
C LEU A 13 -0.31 -6.78 -6.24
N TYR A 14 0.02 -7.33 -5.07
CA TYR A 14 0.96 -6.72 -4.13
C TYR A 14 2.33 -6.45 -4.79
N LYS A 15 2.85 -7.41 -5.58
CA LYS A 15 4.13 -7.26 -6.27
C LYS A 15 4.09 -6.12 -7.28
N GLU A 16 3.03 -6.04 -8.09
CA GLU A 16 2.90 -4.98 -9.09
C GLU A 16 2.75 -3.60 -8.44
N MET A 17 1.95 -3.49 -7.38
CA MET A 17 1.83 -2.24 -6.60
C MET A 17 3.18 -1.83 -5.99
N THR A 18 3.93 -2.78 -5.43
CA THR A 18 5.25 -2.52 -4.85
C THR A 18 6.22 -2.01 -5.91
N LYS A 19 6.32 -2.71 -7.05
CA LYS A 19 7.15 -2.28 -8.18
C LYS A 19 6.77 -0.88 -8.63
N HIS A 20 5.47 -0.63 -8.81
CA HIS A 20 4.96 0.66 -9.24
C HIS A 20 5.32 1.79 -8.29
N VAL A 21 5.19 1.62 -6.96
CA VAL A 21 5.57 2.66 -5.99
C VAL A 21 7.08 2.94 -6.04
N LEU A 22 7.90 1.88 -6.09
CA LEU A 22 9.37 1.95 -6.06
C LEU A 22 10.01 2.47 -7.35
N GLU A 23 9.31 2.45 -8.48
CA GLU A 23 9.78 3.04 -9.75
C GLU A 23 9.96 4.56 -9.67
N SER A 24 9.44 5.23 -8.64
CA SER A 24 9.60 6.67 -8.45
C SER A 24 10.77 6.99 -7.53
N GLY A 25 11.48 8.09 -7.81
CA GLY A 25 12.55 8.59 -6.93
C GLY A 25 12.05 9.22 -5.63
N ASN A 26 10.72 9.39 -5.47
CA ASN A 26 10.09 10.09 -4.35
C ASN A 26 8.84 9.32 -3.90
N ILE A 27 8.92 8.77 -2.69
CA ILE A 27 7.83 8.01 -2.05
C ILE A 27 7.22 8.86 -0.93
N PHE A 28 5.89 8.87 -0.88
CA PHE A 28 5.12 9.45 0.23
C PHE A 28 4.58 8.29 1.06
N ALA A 29 4.84 8.33 2.36
CA ALA A 29 4.30 7.40 3.33
C ALA A 29 3.46 8.20 4.33
N ASP A 30 2.21 7.80 4.52
CA ASP A 30 1.33 8.33 5.56
C ASP A 30 0.95 7.21 6.53
N GLU A 31 1.00 7.51 7.82
CA GLU A 31 0.58 6.62 8.89
C GLU A 31 -0.67 7.22 9.56
N THR A 32 -1.80 6.53 9.39
CA THR A 32 -3.07 6.94 9.98
C THR A 32 -3.50 5.90 11.02
N PRO A 33 -3.71 6.29 12.30
CA PRO A 33 -4.27 5.38 13.30
C PRO A 33 -5.73 5.05 12.97
N ILE A 34 -6.11 3.79 13.13
CA ILE A 34 -7.45 3.28 12.87
C ILE A 34 -7.91 2.35 14.00
N ASP A 35 -9.22 2.29 14.24
CA ASP A 35 -9.82 1.31 15.15
C ASP A 35 -10.09 0.00 14.40
N MET A 36 -9.31 -1.04 14.70
CA MET A 36 -9.45 -2.35 14.07
C MET A 36 -10.22 -3.31 14.99
N LEU A 37 -11.16 -4.06 14.42
CA LEU A 37 -11.87 -5.09 15.17
C LEU A 37 -10.88 -6.14 15.70
N ALA A 38 -11.02 -6.51 16.97
CA ALA A 38 -10.32 -7.63 17.59
C ALA A 38 -11.30 -8.81 17.77
N PRO A 39 -11.36 -9.78 16.83
CA PRO A 39 -12.32 -10.87 16.87
C PRO A 39 -12.22 -11.66 18.18
N GLY A 40 -13.37 -11.95 18.80
CA GLY A 40 -13.44 -12.66 20.08
C GLY A 40 -13.32 -11.78 21.33
N LYS A 41 -13.02 -10.48 21.20
CA LYS A 41 -12.93 -9.54 22.34
C LYS A 41 -14.11 -8.57 22.48
N GLY A 42 -14.98 -8.47 21.46
CA GLY A 42 -16.13 -7.55 21.46
C GLY A 42 -15.75 -6.06 21.52
N LYS A 43 -14.48 -5.72 21.23
CA LYS A 43 -13.90 -4.38 21.28
C LYS A 43 -13.03 -4.15 20.04
N VAL A 44 -12.75 -2.88 19.77
CA VAL A 44 -11.72 -2.45 18.81
C VAL A 44 -10.38 -2.25 19.53
N GLU A 45 -9.29 -2.46 18.80
CA GLU A 45 -7.92 -2.17 19.23
C GLU A 45 -7.31 -1.15 18.26
N GLN A 46 -6.46 -0.27 18.79
CA GLN A 46 -5.75 0.71 17.95
C GLN A 46 -4.78 -0.02 17.03
N ALA A 47 -4.94 0.22 15.74
CA ALA A 47 -4.06 -0.24 14.67
C ALA A 47 -3.60 0.95 13.82
N TYR A 48 -2.72 0.68 12.87
CA TYR A 48 -2.17 1.69 11.98
C TYR A 48 -2.34 1.26 10.52
N MET A 49 -2.82 2.18 9.69
CA MET A 49 -2.86 2.02 8.25
C MET A 49 -1.73 2.82 7.62
N TRP A 50 -0.92 2.14 6.82
CA TRP A 50 0.16 2.77 6.06
C TRP A 50 -0.25 2.92 4.59
N VAL A 51 -0.19 4.14 4.08
CA VAL A 51 -0.48 4.45 2.68
C VAL A 51 0.82 4.87 2.00
N PHE A 52 1.18 4.18 0.92
CA PHE A 52 2.34 4.51 0.09
C PHE A 52 1.88 5.05 -1.25
N GLY A 53 2.31 6.26 -1.58
CA GLY A 53 2.04 6.92 -2.85
C GLY A 53 3.33 7.29 -3.57
N ARG A 54 3.30 7.26 -4.91
CA ARG A 54 4.35 7.85 -5.75
C ARG A 54 3.91 9.20 -6.28
N ARG A 55 4.85 10.12 -6.46
CA ARG A 55 4.62 11.32 -7.28
C ARG A 55 5.23 11.12 -8.67
N GLN A 56 4.42 11.23 -9.71
CA GLN A 56 4.93 11.24 -11.07
C GLN A 56 5.44 12.65 -11.39
N ILE A 57 6.76 12.82 -11.48
CA ILE A 57 7.34 14.02 -12.09
C ILE A 57 7.20 13.85 -13.60
N LEU A 58 6.43 14.73 -14.24
CA LEU A 58 6.29 14.77 -15.69
C LEU A 58 7.67 15.07 -16.31
N LYS A 59 8.38 14.04 -16.76
CA LYS A 59 9.62 14.19 -17.55
C LYS A 59 9.35 14.66 -18.99
N SER A 60 8.08 14.75 -19.41
CA SER A 60 7.68 15.07 -20.78
C SER A 60 7.94 16.53 -21.19
N SER A 61 8.07 17.46 -20.24
CA SER A 61 8.30 18.89 -20.57
C SER A 61 9.77 19.30 -20.66
N LEU A 62 10.73 18.41 -20.37
CA LEU A 62 12.17 18.72 -20.40
C LEU A 62 12.93 17.94 -21.48
N GLN A 63 12.26 17.12 -22.29
CA GLN A 63 12.89 16.42 -23.41
C GLN A 63 12.71 17.12 -24.77
N ASN A 64 12.03 18.28 -24.78
CA ASN A 64 11.81 19.11 -25.97
C ASN A 64 12.40 20.53 -25.83
N LEU A 65 13.43 20.71 -24.99
CA LEU A 65 14.23 21.94 -24.90
C LEU A 65 15.71 21.60 -25.07
#